data_AF-A0A8J3LTX2-F1
#
_entry.id   AF-A0A8J3LTX2-F1
#
_cell.length_a   1.000
_cell.length_b   1.000
_cell.length_c   1.000
_cell.angle_alpha   90.00
_cell.angle_beta   90.00
_cell.angle_gamma   90.00
#
_symmetry.space_group_name_H-M   'P 1'
#
loop_
_entity.id
_entity.type
_entity.pdbx_description
1 polymer ?
#
loop_
_entity_poly.entity_id
_entity_poly.type
_entity_poly.pdbx_seq_one_letter_code
_entity_poly.pdbx_strand_id
1 'polypeptide(L)'
;MSKPLNYDAPRRSVLDLDEDQPEDLRIGGTSARSASLDVDDAVAAENFELPGADLSDEELTVPVVPMRTDEFRCGRCFLVHHRSQRAGEDICKECA
;
A
#
# COMPACT_ATOMS: atom_id res chain seq x y z
N MET A 1 -3.46 -12.23 18.92
CA MET A 1 -3.19 -12.62 17.51
C MET A 1 -3.40 -11.39 16.64
N SER A 2 -2.33 -10.76 16.16
CA SER A 2 -2.42 -9.55 15.34
C SER A 2 -2.94 -9.91 13.95
N LYS A 3 -4.13 -9.40 13.59
CA LYS A 3 -4.68 -9.52 12.24
C LYS A 3 -3.79 -8.69 11.30
N PRO A 4 -3.24 -9.27 10.22
CA PRO A 4 -2.45 -8.50 9.27
C PRO A 4 -3.33 -7.44 8.61
N LEU A 5 -2.83 -6.21 8.53
CA LEU A 5 -3.53 -5.10 7.91
C LEU A 5 -3.71 -5.41 6.41
N ASN A 6 -4.95 -5.60 5.97
CA ASN A 6 -5.27 -5.88 4.57
C ASN A 6 -5.27 -4.56 3.80
N TYR A 7 -4.19 -4.31 3.06
CA TYR A 7 -3.97 -3.09 2.27
C TYR A 7 -4.86 -2.97 1.02
N ASP A 8 -5.58 -4.04 0.67
CA ASP A 8 -6.47 -4.11 -0.50
C ASP A 8 -7.95 -3.87 -0.10
N ALA A 9 -8.22 -3.62 1.18
CA ALA A 9 -9.56 -3.32 1.65
C ALA A 9 -9.99 -1.92 1.21
N PRO A 10 -11.27 -1.75 0.78
CA PRO A 10 -11.82 -0.44 0.51
C PRO A 10 -11.62 0.50 1.71
N ARG A 11 -11.26 1.77 1.44
CA ARG A 11 -11.13 2.76 2.51
C ARG A 11 -12.47 2.90 3.23
N ARG A 12 -12.50 2.50 4.50
CA ARG A 12 -13.67 2.71 5.37
C ARG A 12 -13.86 4.20 5.66
N SER A 13 -15.10 4.60 5.89
CA SER A 13 -15.41 5.99 6.23
C SER A 13 -14.88 6.31 7.63
N VAL A 14 -14.69 7.61 7.93
CA VAL A 14 -14.23 8.06 9.26
C VAL A 14 -15.20 7.60 10.36
N LEU A 15 -16.50 7.53 10.04
CA LEU A 15 -17.52 7.07 10.98
C LEU A 15 -17.33 5.59 11.35
N ASP A 16 -17.00 4.74 10.37
CA ASP A 16 -16.74 3.30 10.58
C ASP A 16 -15.38 3.03 11.25
N LEU A 17 -14.50 4.03 11.31
CA LEU A 17 -13.22 3.95 12.03
C LEU A 17 -13.44 4.07 13.53
N ASP A 18 -14.35 4.95 13.95
CA ASP A 18 -14.60 5.28 15.35
C ASP A 18 -15.34 4.18 16.10
N GLU A 19 -16.31 3.50 15.46
CA GLU A 19 -17.14 2.48 16.12
C GLU A 19 -16.35 1.23 16.55
N ASP A 20 -15.27 0.90 15.85
CA ASP A 20 -14.37 -0.24 16.16
C ASP A 20 -13.22 0.13 17.11
N GLN A 21 -13.11 1.40 17.56
CA GLN A 21 -12.02 1.79 18.48
C GLN A 21 -12.38 1.42 19.93
N PRO A 22 -11.50 0.69 20.65
CA PRO A 22 -11.75 0.31 22.04
C PRO A 22 -11.83 1.57 22.92
N GLU A 23 -12.69 1.53 23.94
CA GLU A 23 -13.05 2.71 24.75
C GLU A 23 -11.85 3.31 25.50
N ASP A 24 -10.84 2.49 25.80
CA ASP A 24 -9.55 2.92 26.38
C ASP A 24 -8.78 3.91 25.49
N LEU A 25 -8.93 3.82 24.16
CA LEU A 25 -8.31 4.76 23.20
C LEU A 25 -9.07 6.09 23.12
N ARG A 26 -10.36 6.14 23.50
CA ARG A 26 -11.16 7.37 23.48
C ARG A 26 -10.82 8.32 24.63
N ILE A 27 -10.46 7.78 25.78
CA ILE A 27 -10.14 8.57 26.98
C ILE A 27 -8.77 9.25 26.86
N GLY A 28 -7.82 8.66 26.11
CA GLY A 28 -6.53 9.28 25.80
C GLY A 28 -6.56 10.27 24.62
N GLY A 29 -7.59 10.21 23.76
CA GLY A 29 -7.67 11.01 22.54
C GLY A 29 -8.26 12.42 22.70
N THR A 30 -8.91 12.72 23.82
CA THR A 30 -9.66 13.98 24.01
C THR A 30 -8.94 15.03 24.84
N SER A 31 -7.71 14.76 25.29
CA SER A 31 -6.88 15.75 26.00
C SER A 31 -5.52 15.89 25.33
N ALA A 32 -5.30 17.07 24.73
CA ALA A 32 -4.00 17.66 24.41
C ALA A 32 -3.27 17.28 23.11
N ARG A 33 -3.91 17.35 21.92
CA ARG A 33 -3.17 17.59 20.66
C ARG A 33 -3.84 18.55 19.66
N SER A 34 -4.72 19.42 20.13
CA SER A 34 -5.42 20.36 19.23
C SER A 34 -5.71 21.69 19.94
N ALA A 35 -4.69 22.52 20.14
CA ALA A 35 -4.88 23.97 20.39
C ALA A 35 -3.60 24.84 20.36
N SER A 36 -2.43 24.33 20.01
CA SER A 36 -1.26 25.17 19.70
C SER A 36 -0.28 24.39 18.84
N LEU A 37 -0.51 24.39 17.53
CA LEU A 37 0.61 24.24 16.61
C LEU A 37 1.39 25.55 16.78
N ASP A 38 2.42 25.49 17.62
CA ASP A 38 3.37 26.59 17.77
C ASP A 38 3.93 26.89 16.39
N VAL A 39 3.96 28.16 15.98
CA VAL A 39 4.45 28.54 14.64
C VAL A 39 5.92 28.10 14.46
N ASP A 40 6.64 27.88 15.56
CA ASP A 40 7.98 27.27 15.61
C ASP A 40 8.00 25.77 15.23
N ASP A 41 6.89 25.03 15.37
CA ASP A 41 6.79 23.61 14.95
C ASP A 41 6.71 23.48 13.42
N ALA A 42 6.10 24.45 12.72
CA ALA A 42 6.13 24.49 11.26
C ALA A 42 7.56 24.74 10.74
N VAL A 43 8.30 25.67 11.37
CA VAL A 43 9.69 25.96 11.02
C VAL A 43 10.63 24.81 11.40
N ALA A 44 10.39 24.16 12.54
CA ALA A 44 11.12 22.97 12.96
C ALA A 44 10.82 21.76 12.05
N ALA A 45 9.57 21.58 11.62
CA ALA A 45 9.18 20.52 10.69
C ALA A 45 9.70 20.75 9.27
N GLU A 46 9.79 22.00 8.82
CA GLU A 46 10.38 22.36 7.52
C GLU A 46 11.89 22.07 7.45
N ASN A 47 12.60 22.15 8.59
CA ASN A 47 14.04 21.85 8.71
C ASN A 47 14.32 20.41 9.23
N PHE A 48 13.30 19.61 9.51
CA PHE A 48 13.47 18.23 9.96
C PHE A 48 13.51 17.29 8.76
N GLU A 49 14.72 17.06 8.23
CA GLU A 49 14.94 16.07 7.19
C GLU A 49 14.73 14.66 7.77
N LEU A 50 13.65 14.00 7.35
CA LEU A 50 13.40 12.62 7.74
C LEU A 50 14.52 11.72 7.18
N PRO A 51 15.09 10.80 7.98
CA PRO A 51 16.06 9.85 7.47
C PRO A 51 15.44 9.03 6.34
N GLY A 52 16.01 9.12 5.13
CA GLY A 52 15.48 8.51 3.90
C GLY A 52 14.58 9.39 3.04
N ALA A 53 14.45 10.69 3.34
CA ALA A 53 13.71 11.64 2.49
C ALA A 53 14.48 12.02 1.21
N ASP A 54 15.81 12.02 1.27
CA ASP A 54 16.64 12.29 0.10
C ASP A 54 17.05 10.98 -0.58
N LEU A 55 16.21 10.55 -1.53
CA LEU A 55 16.52 9.48 -2.49
C LEU A 55 16.92 10.06 -3.85
N SER A 56 17.23 11.37 -3.92
CA SER A 56 17.49 12.03 -5.21
C SER A 56 18.83 11.61 -5.84
N ASP A 57 19.78 11.16 -5.01
CA ASP A 57 21.07 10.61 -5.41
C ASP A 57 21.10 9.07 -5.48
N GLU A 58 19.97 8.37 -5.24
CA GLU A 58 19.90 6.90 -5.32
C GLU A 58 19.36 6.42 -6.68
N GLU A 59 20.19 5.69 -7.44
CA GLU A 59 19.77 5.00 -8.65
C GLU A 59 19.16 3.62 -8.32
N LEU A 60 17.83 3.52 -8.39
CA LEU A 60 17.14 2.24 -8.23
C LEU A 60 17.31 1.35 -9.47
N THR A 61 18.27 0.44 -9.42
CA THR A 61 18.43 -0.59 -10.46
C THR A 61 17.46 -1.75 -10.24
N VAL A 62 16.44 -1.87 -11.08
CA VAL A 62 15.50 -3.00 -11.05
C VAL A 62 15.85 -4.00 -12.16
N PRO A 63 16.20 -5.26 -11.83
CA PRO A 63 16.45 -6.26 -12.86
C PRO A 63 15.15 -6.60 -13.60
N VAL A 64 15.17 -6.46 -14.93
CA VAL A 64 14.06 -6.88 -15.79
C VAL A 64 14.25 -8.35 -16.15
N VAL A 65 13.35 -9.21 -15.67
CA VAL A 65 13.33 -10.63 -16.04
C VAL A 65 12.43 -10.79 -17.27
N PRO A 66 12.95 -11.27 -18.42
CA PRO A 66 12.13 -11.54 -19.59
C PRO A 66 11.21 -12.73 -19.35
N MET A 67 10.10 -12.80 -20.09
CA MET A 67 9.18 -13.95 -20.03
C MET A 67 9.90 -15.25 -20.35
N ARG A 68 9.68 -16.27 -19.50
CA ARG A 68 10.25 -17.60 -19.71
C ARG A 68 9.50 -18.34 -20.83
N THR A 69 10.13 -19.38 -21.38
CA THR A 69 9.55 -20.16 -22.48
C THR A 69 8.27 -20.89 -22.08
N ASP A 70 8.07 -21.14 -20.79
CA ASP A 70 6.93 -21.84 -20.22
C ASP A 70 5.85 -20.91 -19.66
N GLU A 71 6.02 -19.60 -19.77
CA GLU A 71 5.09 -18.58 -19.28
C GLU A 71 4.33 -17.89 -20.43
N PHE A 72 3.13 -17.38 -20.13
CA PHE A 72 2.38 -16.47 -21.00
C PHE A 72 1.55 -15.50 -20.15
N ARG A 73 1.27 -14.31 -20.68
CA ARG A 73 0.35 -13.33 -20.06
C ARG A 73 -1.05 -13.50 -20.65
N CYS A 74 -2.04 -13.72 -19.79
CA CYS A 74 -3.42 -13.82 -20.22
C CYS A 74 -3.94 -12.47 -20.75
N GLY A 75 -4.55 -12.42 -21.94
CA GLY A 75 -5.12 -11.21 -22.51
C GLY A 75 -6.38 -10.68 -21.79
N ARG A 76 -6.98 -11.48 -20.90
CA ARG A 76 -8.21 -11.14 -20.18
C ARG A 76 -7.99 -10.69 -18.74
N CYS A 77 -7.22 -11.45 -17.96
CA CYS A 77 -6.90 -11.11 -16.57
C CYS A 77 -5.52 -10.48 -16.38
N PHE A 78 -4.69 -10.41 -17.43
CA PHE A 78 -3.34 -9.82 -17.42
C PHE A 78 -2.33 -10.47 -16.47
N LEU A 79 -2.68 -11.59 -15.85
CA LEU A 79 -1.78 -12.38 -15.01
C LEU A 79 -0.86 -13.26 -15.86
N VAL A 80 0.33 -13.55 -15.32
CA VAL A 80 1.29 -14.50 -15.90
C VAL A 80 0.94 -15.90 -15.42
N HIS A 81 0.79 -16.82 -16.37
CA HIS A 81 0.50 -18.22 -16.10
C HIS A 81 1.48 -19.12 -16.85
N HIS A 82 1.62 -20.36 -16.37
CA HIS A 82 2.34 -21.39 -17.11
C HIS A 82 1.53 -21.82 -18.35
N ARG A 83 2.18 -22.12 -19.48
CA ARG A 83 1.57 -22.53 -20.76
C ARG A 83 0.57 -23.69 -20.63
N SER A 84 0.73 -24.55 -19.63
CA SER A 84 -0.25 -25.62 -19.32
C SER A 84 -1.64 -25.11 -18.94
N GLN A 85 -1.77 -23.85 -18.55
CA GLN A 85 -3.02 -23.17 -18.22
C GLN A 85 -3.61 -22.39 -19.39
N ARG A 86 -2.99 -22.45 -20.59
CA ARG A 86 -3.50 -21.80 -21.80
C ARG A 86 -4.67 -22.60 -22.37
N ALA A 87 -5.79 -21.93 -22.61
CA ALA A 87 -6.99 -22.51 -23.21
C ALA A 87 -7.15 -22.14 -24.71
N GLY A 88 -6.50 -21.06 -25.17
CA GLY A 88 -6.60 -20.59 -26.56
C GLY A 88 -5.62 -19.46 -26.90
N GLU A 89 -6.13 -18.41 -27.55
CA GLU A 89 -5.39 -17.23 -28.04
C GLU A 89 -4.91 -16.33 -26.87
N ASP A 90 -3.85 -16.75 -26.18
CA ASP A 90 -3.31 -16.11 -24.97
C ASP A 90 -4.37 -15.88 -23.87
N ILE A 91 -5.38 -16.75 -23.77
CA ILE A 91 -6.38 -16.76 -22.70
C ILE A 91 -6.12 -17.96 -21.77
N CYS A 92 -6.16 -17.73 -20.45
CA CYS A 92 -6.04 -18.78 -19.44
C CYS A 92 -7.35 -19.55 -19.25
N LYS A 93 -7.28 -20.78 -18.72
CA LYS A 93 -8.43 -21.66 -18.48
C LYS A 93 -9.54 -21.05 -17.61
N GLU A 94 -9.21 -20.11 -16.74
CA GLU A 94 -10.20 -19.44 -15.87
C GLU A 94 -10.95 -18.32 -16.58
N CYS A 95 -10.36 -17.78 -17.65
CA CYS A 95 -10.93 -16.67 -18.43
C CYS A 95 -11.61 -17.14 -19.73
N ALA A 96 -11.45 -18.41 -20.09
CA ALA A 96 -12.00 -19.01 -21.31
C ALA A 96 -13.46 -19.42 -21.13
#